data_AF-I6ZNE4-F1
#
_entry.id   AF-I6ZNE4-F1
#
_cell.length_a   1.000
_cell.length_b   1.000
_cell.length_c   1.000
_cell.angle_alpha   90.00
_cell.angle_beta   90.00
_cell.angle_gamma   90.00
#
_symmetry.space_group_name_H-M   'P 1'
#
loop_
_entity.id
_entity.type
_entity.pdbx_description
1 polymer ?
#
loop_
_entity_poly.entity_id
_entity_poly.type
_entity_poly.pdbx_seq_one_letter_code
_entity_poly.pdbx_strand_id
1 'polypeptide(L)' 'MDFAYLAAGFGAALTVIGGAFGIGKLASSAMEASGRQPEAAGDIRTSMIIAAALIEGISLFALVICILLALK' A
#
# COMPACT_ATOMS: atom_id res chain seq x y z
N MET A 1 -3.11 20.18 19.93
CA MET A 1 -1.74 20.09 19.38
C MET A 1 -0.94 18.95 19.99
N ASP A 2 -0.82 18.86 21.32
CA ASP A 2 0.13 17.94 22.00
C ASP A 2 0.07 16.47 21.54
N PHE A 3 -1.12 15.88 21.38
CA PHE A 3 -1.23 14.49 20.90
C PHE A 3 -1.41 14.35 19.38
N ALA A 4 -1.71 15.44 18.66
CA ALA A 4 -2.04 15.38 17.23
C ALA A 4 -0.82 14.98 16.39
N TYR A 5 0.34 15.58 16.67
CA TYR A 5 1.60 15.23 16.00
C TYR A 5 2.04 13.79 16.28
N LEU A 6 1.87 13.33 17.52
CA LEU A 6 2.18 11.96 17.90
C LEU A 6 1.26 10.96 17.20
N ALA A 7 -0.04 11.23 17.17
CA ALA A 7 -1.02 10.41 16.47
C ALA A 7 -0.78 10.39 14.95
N ALA A 8 -0.42 11.52 14.35
CA ALA A 8 -0.07 11.61 12.93
C ALA A 8 1.19 10.79 12.60
N GLY A 9 2.23 10.86 13.44
CA GLY A 9 3.44 10.06 13.28
C GLY A 9 3.19 8.56 13.36
N PHE A 10 2.44 8.11 14.38
CA PHE A 10 2.08 6.70 14.51
C PHE A 10 1.14 6.23 13.40
N GLY A 11 0.14 7.04 13.04
CA GLY A 11 -0.79 6.73 11.96
C GLY A 11 -0.08 6.56 10.61
N ALA A 12 0.87 7.45 10.30
CA ALA A 12 1.69 7.35 9.10
C ALA A 12 2.57 6.08 9.13
N ALA A 13 3.24 5.79 10.25
CA ALA A 13 4.09 4.60 10.37
C ALA A 13 3.29 3.30 10.18
N LEU A 14 2.12 3.18 10.83
CA LEU A 14 1.25 2.02 10.69
C LEU A 14 0.71 1.87 9.27
N THR A 15 0.35 2.97 8.62
CA THR A 15 -0.11 2.97 7.23
C THR A 15 0.98 2.48 6.28
N VAL A 16 2.22 2.98 6.42
CA VAL A 16 3.35 2.54 5.59
C VAL A 16 3.66 1.07 5.80
N ILE A 17 3.66 0.59 7.06
CA ILE A 17 3.89 -0.83 7.35
C ILE A 17 2.79 -1.71 6.72
N GLY A 18 1.52 -1.31 6.86
CA GLY A 18 0.39 -2.03 6.27
C GLY A 18 0.45 -2.07 4.73
N GLY A 19 0.71 -0.92 4.10
CA GLY A 19 0.88 -0.81 2.66
C GLY A 19 2.05 -1.64 2.14
N ALA A 20 3.23 -1.53 2.78
CA ALA A 20 4.42 -2.30 2.44
C ALA A 20 4.20 -3.82 2.56
N PHE A 21 3.49 -4.27 3.60
CA PHE A 21 3.15 -5.68 3.75
C PHE A 21 2.18 -6.16 2.67
N GLY A 22 1.13 -5.37 2.40
CA GLY A 22 0.14 -5.69 1.37
C GLY A 22 0.76 -5.79 -0.03
N ILE A 23 1.52 -4.76 -0.43
CA ILE A 23 2.17 -4.71 -1.74
C ILE A 23 3.26 -5.77 -1.86
N GLY A 24 4.04 -6.03 -0.80
CA GLY A 24 5.09 -7.03 -0.80
C GLY A 24 4.53 -8.44 -1.00
N LYS A 25 3.43 -8.78 -0.31
CA LYS A 25 2.74 -10.06 -0.49
C LYS A 25 2.16 -10.20 -1.90
N LEU A 26 1.49 -9.16 -2.39
CA LEU A 26 0.92 -9.11 -3.73
C LEU A 26 2.00 -9.34 -4.80
N ALA A 27 3.10 -8.59 -4.74
CA ALA A 27 4.20 -8.66 -5.69
C ALA A 27 4.87 -10.04 -5.66
N SER A 28 5.12 -10.60 -4.47
CA SER A 28 5.69 -11.95 -4.33
C SER A 28 4.81 -13.00 -5.02
N SER A 29 3.51 -13.01 -4.75
CA SER A 29 2.58 -13.95 -5.38
C SER A 29 2.48 -13.76 -6.90
N ALA A 30 2.50 -12.53 -7.40
CA ALA A 30 2.50 -12.25 -8.83
C ALA A 30 3.80 -12.74 -9.52
N MET A 31 4.95 -12.58 -8.87
CA MET A 31 6.24 -13.05 -9.39
C MET A 31 6.30 -14.59 -9.44
N GLU A 32 5.84 -15.27 -8.38
CA GLU A 32 5.74 -16.73 -8.37
C GLU A 32 4.81 -17.25 -9.48
N ALA A 33 3.62 -16.65 -9.62
CA ALA A 33 2.65 -17.04 -10.63
C ALA A 33 3.20 -16.81 -12.05
N SER A 34 3.85 -15.67 -12.29
CA SER A 34 4.46 -15.35 -13.59
C SER A 34 5.61 -16.31 -13.94
N GLY A 35 6.38 -16.75 -12.94
CA GLY A 35 7.44 -17.75 -13.15
C GLY A 35 6.89 -19.15 -13.46
N ARG A 36 5.72 -19.50 -12.91
CA ARG A 36 5.05 -20.80 -13.18
C ARG A 36 4.30 -20.82 -14.51
N GLN A 37 3.75 -19.68 -14.94
CA GLN A 37 2.98 -19.53 -16.18
C GLN A 37 3.43 -18.29 -16.95
N PRO A 38 4.56 -18.36 -17.68
CA PRO A 38 5.11 -17.23 -18.43
C PRO A 38 4.15 -16.67 -19.48
N GLU A 39 3.33 -17.52 -20.10
CA GLU A 39 2.32 -17.14 -21.08
C GLU A 39 1.23 -16.21 -20.51
N ALA A 40 0.96 -16.30 -19.20
CA ALA A 40 -0.04 -15.47 -18.51
C ALA A 40 0.57 -14.24 -17.81
N ALA A 41 1.88 -14.00 -17.93
CA ALA A 41 2.58 -12.94 -17.19
C ALA A 41 2.00 -11.54 -17.46
N GLY A 42 1.50 -11.28 -18.66
CA GLY A 42 0.84 -10.01 -19.01
C GLY A 42 -0.44 -9.77 -18.21
N ASP A 43 -1.30 -10.80 -18.11
CA ASP A 43 -2.58 -10.73 -17.40
C ASP A 43 -2.37 -10.67 -15.88
N ILE A 44 -1.40 -11.44 -15.37
CA ILE A 44 -0.98 -11.41 -13.97
C ILE A 44 -0.51 -10.00 -13.59
N ARG A 45 0.36 -9.39 -14.40
CA ARG A 45 0.85 -8.03 -14.15
C ARG A 45 -0.27 -7.00 -14.17
N THR A 46 -1.23 -7.13 -15.09
CA THR A 46 -2.38 -6.22 -15.18
C THR A 46 -3.23 -6.32 -13.91
N SER A 47 -3.56 -7.54 -13.48
CA SER A 47 -4.32 -7.79 -12.26
C SER A 47 -3.58 -7.29 -11.01
N MET A 48 -2.25 -7.50 -10.95
CA MET A 48 -1.38 -7.01 -9.89
C MET A 48 -1.41 -5.48 -9.79
N ILE A 49 -1.31 -4.76 -10.91
CA ILE A 49 -1.33 -3.29 -10.90
C ILE A 49 -2.68 -2.75 -10.41
N ILE A 50 -3.79 -3.38 -10.81
CA ILE A 50 -5.12 -2.99 -10.33
C ILE A 50 -5.22 -3.17 -8.81
N ALA A 51 -4.79 -4.33 -8.30
CA ALA A 51 -4.79 -4.58 -6.86
C ALA A 51 -3.84 -3.64 -6.11
N ALA A 52 -2.66 -3.35 -6.66
CA ALA A 52 -1.72 -2.39 -6.11
C ALA A 52 -2.33 -0.98 -6.02
N ALA A 53 -3.04 -0.54 -7.06
CA ALA A 53 -3.73 0.75 -7.07
C ALA A 53 -4.80 0.86 -5.96
N LEU A 54 -5.50 -0.24 -5.64
CA LEU A 54 -6.46 -0.25 -4.53
C LEU A 54 -5.75 -0.14 -3.17
N ILE A 55 -4.62 -0.83 -2.98
CA ILE A 55 -3.78 -0.72 -1.77
C ILE A 55 -3.24 0.71 -1.61
N GLU A 56 -2.76 1.31 -2.69
CA GLU A 56 -2.27 2.69 -2.68
C GLU A 56 -3.40 3.69 -2.41
N GLY A 57 -4.60 3.47 -2.98
CA GLY A 57 -5.74 4.34 -2.75
C GLY A 57 -6.12 4.47 -1.27
N ILE A 58 -6.16 3.35 -0.53
CA ILE A 58 -6.45 3.36 0.91
C ILE A 58 -5.27 3.94 1.72
N SER A 59 -4.03 3.65 1.31
CA SER A 59 -2.82 4.10 2.02
C SER A 59 -2.64 5.61 1.91
N LEU A 60 -2.84 6.17 0.71
CA LEU A 60 -2.79 7.61 0.48
C LEU A 60 -3.91 8.35 1.22
N PHE A 61 -5.12 7.78 1.27
CA PHE A 61 -6.21 8.37 2.04
C PHE A 61 -5.86 8.48 3.54
N ALA A 62 -5.30 7.42 4.12
CA ALA A 62 -4.83 7.44 5.51
C ALA A 62 -3.69 8.44 5.72
N LEU A 63 -2.75 8.55 4.77
CA LEU A 63 -1.66 9.52 4.84
C LEU A 63 -2.19 10.97 4.81
N VAL A 64 -3.20 11.26 3.98
CA VAL A 64 -3.87 12.57 3.94
C VAL A 64 -4.45 12.92 5.31
N ILE A 65 -5.11 11.98 5.99
CA ILE A 65 -5.63 12.21 7.34
C ILE A 65 -4.49 12.54 8.31
N CYS A 66 -3.38 11.80 8.24
CA CYS A 66 -2.21 12.06 9.09
C CYS A 66 -1.61 13.44 8.83
N ILE A 67 -1.51 13.86 7.56
CA ILE A 67 -1.04 15.18 7.17
C ILE A 67 -1.98 16.26 7.71
N LEU A 68 -3.30 16.08 7.58
CA LEU A 68 -4.28 17.02 8.10
C LEU A 68 -4.19 17.18 9.63
N LEU A 69 -3.99 16.09 10.37
CA LEU A 69 -3.77 16.12 11.82
C LEU A 69 -2.45 16.81 12.23
N ALA A 70 -1.45 16.81 11.36
CA ALA A 70 -0.18 17.49 11.62
C ALA A 70 -0.20 18.98 11.24
N LEU A 71 -1.08 19.41 10.33
CA LEU A 71 -1.09 20.78 9.80
C LEU A 71 -2.19 21.68 10.38
N LYS A 72 -3.27 21.11 10.93
CA LYS A 72 -4.40 21.83 11.50
C LYS A 72 -4.49 21.60 13.00
#